data_AF-A0A1Y5THY6-F1
#
_entry.id   AF-A0A1Y5THY6-F1
#
_cell.length_a   1.000
_cell.length_b   1.000
_cell.length_c   1.000
_cell.angle_alpha   90.00
_cell.angle_beta   90.00
_cell.angle_gamma   90.00
#
_symmetry.space_group_name_H-M   'P 1'
#
loop_
_entity.id
_entity.type
_entity.pdbx_description
1 polymer ?
#
loop_
_entity_poly.entity_id
_entity_poly.type
_entity_poly.pdbx_seq_one_letter_code
_entity_poly.pdbx_strand_id
1 'polypeptide(L)'
;MRKLFLFVVVLALLAAVAILPRNFQARQQAQKDFEEASQRIKATIAAGKTVLDFSDLPRLRQLPDEIGQLPDLWHLNLAETEISSLGKISQLPQLKYLSLRNTRVHDLAPLVGNDNLEFLDIGKTLVQDLEPLTQIRSLERVDIGSTEILTLEPATRIRRLIWINLHRSYAHDGSRKHYDRLFETVPEVFNGSAFKQNYVPAPLYLLKTQLNRLADRLYLPRPFPRP
;
A
#
# COMPACT_ATOMS: atom_id res chain seq x y z
N MET A 1 -17.52 -44.16 -24.15
CA MET A 1 -16.92 -43.55 -22.93
C MET A 1 -15.51 -42.99 -23.14
N ARG A 2 -14.53 -43.73 -23.69
CA ARG A 2 -13.15 -43.22 -23.93
C ARG A 2 -13.05 -41.96 -24.81
N LYS A 3 -13.87 -41.84 -25.86
CA LYS A 3 -13.88 -40.65 -26.74
C LYS A 3 -14.42 -39.38 -26.05
N LEU A 4 -15.39 -39.54 -25.15
CA LEU A 4 -15.96 -38.43 -24.36
C LEU A 4 -14.98 -37.97 -23.27
N PHE A 5 -14.28 -38.91 -22.63
CA PHE A 5 -13.22 -38.60 -21.67
C PHE A 5 -12.06 -37.85 -22.33
N LEU A 6 -11.59 -38.32 -23.49
CA LEU A 6 -10.52 -37.64 -24.25
C LEU A 6 -10.94 -36.23 -24.68
N PHE A 7 -12.20 -36.05 -25.09
CA PHE A 7 -12.74 -34.74 -25.46
C PHE A 7 -12.79 -33.75 -24.29
N VAL A 8 -13.23 -34.20 -23.10
CA VAL A 8 -13.25 -33.37 -21.89
C VAL A 8 -11.84 -33.01 -21.41
N VAL A 9 -10.88 -33.95 -21.49
CA VAL A 9 -9.47 -33.68 -21.16
C VAL A 9 -8.83 -32.69 -22.13
N VAL A 10 -9.11 -32.80 -23.43
CA VAL A 10 -8.63 -31.85 -24.45
C VAL A 10 -9.26 -30.47 -24.25
N LEU A 11 -10.56 -30.37 -23.95
CA LEU A 11 -11.23 -29.11 -23.61
C LEU A 11 -10.68 -28.48 -22.32
N ALA A 12 -10.39 -29.29 -21.29
CA ALA A 12 -9.77 -28.81 -20.06
C ALA A 12 -8.32 -28.32 -20.29
N LEU A 13 -7.55 -29.00 -21.15
CA LEU A 13 -6.21 -28.57 -21.56
C LEU A 13 -6.25 -27.28 -22.39
N LEU A 14 -7.20 -27.15 -23.34
CA LEU A 14 -7.39 -25.94 -24.13
C LEU A 14 -7.86 -24.75 -23.26
N ALA A 15 -8.74 -25.00 -22.28
CA ALA A 15 -9.13 -24.00 -21.30
C ALA A 15 -7.96 -23.59 -20.39
N ALA A 16 -7.09 -24.52 -19.99
CA ALA A 16 -5.87 -24.22 -19.24
C ALA A 16 -4.86 -23.40 -20.08
N VAL A 17 -4.74 -23.68 -21.38
CA VAL A 17 -3.91 -22.92 -22.34
C VAL A 17 -4.43 -21.50 -22.57
N ALA A 18 -5.75 -21.26 -22.48
CA ALA A 18 -6.34 -19.93 -22.62
C ALA A 18 -6.18 -19.01 -21.39
N ILE A 19 -5.88 -19.58 -20.21
CA ILE A 19 -5.66 -18.83 -18.94
C ILE A 19 -4.17 -18.46 -18.76
N LEU A 20 -3.26 -19.18 -19.40
CA LEU A 20 -1.80 -18.95 -19.36
C LEU A 20 -1.29 -17.62 -20.00
N PRO A 21 -1.84 -17.06 -21.11
CA PRO A 21 -1.22 -15.93 -21.81
C PRO A 21 -1.32 -14.59 -21.08
N ARG A 22 -2.40 -14.31 -20.35
CA ARG A 22 -2.55 -13.04 -19.62
C ARG A 22 -1.57 -12.93 -18.45
N ASN A 23 -1.37 -14.02 -17.70
CA ASN A 23 -0.40 -14.05 -16.62
C ASN A 23 1.04 -13.95 -17.14
N PHE A 24 1.30 -14.50 -18.32
CA PHE A 24 2.61 -14.37 -18.97
C PHE A 24 2.91 -12.93 -19.41
N GLN A 25 1.96 -12.26 -20.08
CA GLN A 25 2.12 -10.86 -20.49
C GLN A 25 2.30 -9.92 -19.29
N ALA A 26 1.51 -10.10 -18.22
CA ALA A 26 1.65 -9.31 -17.00
C ALA A 26 3.02 -9.52 -16.33
N ARG A 27 3.55 -10.74 -16.32
CA ARG A 27 4.90 -11.04 -15.81
C ARG A 27 5.99 -10.41 -16.67
N GLN A 28 5.87 -10.47 -18.00
CA GLN A 28 6.81 -9.80 -18.89
C GLN A 28 6.82 -8.29 -18.68
N GLN A 29 5.65 -7.66 -18.56
CA GLN A 29 5.59 -6.22 -18.32
C GLN A 29 6.18 -5.84 -16.96
N ALA A 30 5.89 -6.60 -15.90
CA ALA A 30 6.51 -6.39 -14.59
C ALA A 30 8.04 -6.52 -14.64
N GLN A 31 8.56 -7.45 -15.44
CA GLN A 31 10.00 -7.60 -15.66
C GLN A 31 10.59 -6.38 -16.39
N LYS A 32 9.94 -5.89 -17.45
CA LYS A 32 10.37 -4.68 -18.16
C LYS A 32 10.40 -3.46 -17.25
N ASP A 33 9.35 -3.26 -16.45
CA ASP A 33 9.26 -2.15 -15.51
C ASP A 33 10.36 -2.25 -14.43
N PHE A 34 10.69 -3.47 -13.97
CA PHE A 34 11.79 -3.69 -13.02
C PHE A 34 13.17 -3.41 -13.65
N GLU A 35 13.39 -3.82 -14.89
CA GLU A 35 14.63 -3.54 -15.62
C GLU A 35 14.78 -2.03 -15.87
N GLU A 36 13.71 -1.35 -16.30
CA GLU A 36 13.69 0.10 -16.47
C GLU A 36 13.98 0.83 -15.15
N ALA A 37 13.36 0.40 -14.04
CA ALA A 37 13.66 0.95 -12.72
C ALA A 37 15.14 0.80 -12.35
N SER A 38 15.71 -0.38 -12.63
CA SER A 38 17.13 -0.68 -12.36
C SER A 38 18.07 0.21 -13.20
N GLN A 39 17.72 0.48 -14.47
CA GLN A 39 18.50 1.38 -15.32
C GLN A 39 18.40 2.83 -14.86
N ARG A 40 17.22 3.30 -14.44
CA ARG A 40 17.04 4.65 -13.91
C ARG A 40 17.82 4.87 -12.61
N ILE A 41 17.89 3.87 -11.73
CA ILE A 41 18.74 3.93 -10.52
C ILE A 41 20.21 4.12 -10.93
N LYS A 42 20.71 3.29 -11.85
CA LYS A 42 22.09 3.40 -12.36
C LYS A 42 22.37 4.77 -12.99
N ALA A 43 21.45 5.28 -13.79
CA ALA A 43 21.56 6.61 -14.39
C ALA A 43 21.54 7.73 -13.34
N THR A 44 20.76 7.57 -12.26
CA THR A 44 20.67 8.52 -11.14
C THR A 44 21.98 8.54 -10.35
N ILE A 45 22.58 7.38 -10.08
CA ILE A 45 23.91 7.25 -9.48
C ILE A 45 24.95 7.99 -10.35
N ALA A 46 24.97 7.72 -11.66
CA ALA A 46 25.94 8.31 -12.58
C ALA A 46 25.78 9.84 -12.73
N ALA A 47 24.55 10.34 -12.66
CA ALA A 47 24.25 11.77 -12.82
C ALA A 47 24.25 12.56 -11.50
N GLY A 48 24.38 11.91 -10.35
CA GLY A 48 24.26 12.55 -9.04
C GLY A 48 22.88 13.18 -8.79
N LYS A 49 21.83 12.60 -9.38
CA LYS A 49 20.46 13.11 -9.22
C LYS A 49 19.92 12.75 -7.84
N THR A 50 19.11 13.64 -7.28
CA THR A 50 18.60 13.51 -5.91
C THR A 50 17.09 13.25 -5.83
N VAL A 51 16.43 13.12 -6.99
CA VAL A 51 14.99 12.86 -7.13
C VAL A 51 14.79 11.71 -8.11
N LEU A 52 13.91 10.78 -7.76
CA LEU A 52 13.61 9.61 -8.57
C LEU A 52 12.09 9.37 -8.59
N ASP A 53 11.56 9.17 -9.80
CA ASP A 53 10.13 8.93 -10.04
C ASP A 53 9.97 7.64 -10.85
N PHE A 54 9.10 6.76 -10.34
CA PHE A 54 8.72 5.49 -10.93
C PHE A 54 7.20 5.37 -11.13
N SER A 55 6.45 6.46 -10.96
CA SER A 55 4.99 6.45 -11.07
C SER A 55 4.46 6.08 -12.45
N ASP A 56 5.33 6.16 -13.47
CA ASP A 56 5.09 5.71 -14.83
C ASP A 56 5.42 4.23 -15.08
N LEU A 57 5.80 3.47 -14.04
CA LEU A 57 6.12 2.03 -14.09
C LEU A 57 5.02 1.21 -13.37
N PRO A 58 3.81 1.11 -13.94
CA PRO A 58 2.62 0.64 -13.24
C PRO A 58 2.69 -0.84 -12.84
N ARG A 59 3.61 -1.64 -13.38
CA ARG A 59 3.81 -3.06 -13.03
C ARG A 59 5.07 -3.29 -12.19
N LEU A 60 5.74 -2.24 -11.73
CA LEU A 60 6.84 -2.36 -10.77
C LEU A 60 6.31 -2.92 -9.44
N ARG A 61 6.80 -4.10 -9.03
CA ARG A 61 6.31 -4.82 -7.83
C ARG A 61 7.27 -4.77 -6.63
N GLN A 62 8.53 -4.50 -6.90
CA GLN A 62 9.59 -4.43 -5.91
C GLN A 62 10.61 -3.39 -6.37
N LEU A 63 11.19 -2.68 -5.42
CA LEU A 63 12.36 -1.85 -5.70
C LEU A 63 13.59 -2.72 -5.99
N PRO A 64 14.41 -2.39 -7.01
CA PRO A 64 15.74 -2.97 -7.15
C PRO A 64 16.63 -2.63 -5.94
N ASP A 65 17.45 -3.58 -5.50
CA ASP A 65 18.29 -3.45 -4.31
C ASP A 65 19.33 -2.32 -4.43
N GLU A 66 19.71 -1.97 -5.66
CA GLU A 66 20.61 -0.86 -5.97
C GLU A 66 20.06 0.50 -5.51
N ILE A 67 18.76 0.60 -5.19
CA ILE A 67 18.17 1.82 -4.63
C ILE A 67 18.96 2.31 -3.41
N GLY A 68 19.45 1.40 -2.56
CA GLY A 68 20.24 1.73 -1.37
C GLY A 68 21.61 2.36 -1.65
N GLN A 69 22.02 2.47 -2.93
CA GLN A 69 23.28 3.07 -3.35
C GLN A 69 23.13 4.55 -3.74
N LEU A 70 21.98 5.17 -3.48
CA LEU A 70 21.71 6.58 -3.76
C LEU A 70 21.85 7.43 -2.48
N PRO A 71 23.07 7.88 -2.10
CA PRO A 71 23.30 8.53 -0.82
C PRO A 71 22.55 9.87 -0.68
N ASP A 72 22.31 10.57 -1.80
CA ASP A 72 21.74 11.92 -1.81
C ASP A 72 20.27 11.96 -2.24
N LEU A 73 19.62 10.80 -2.41
CA LEU A 73 18.21 10.76 -2.82
C LEU A 73 17.32 11.28 -1.68
N TRP A 74 16.70 12.45 -1.88
CA TRP A 74 15.81 13.06 -0.90
C TRP A 74 14.33 12.92 -1.25
N HIS A 75 13.99 12.64 -2.51
CA HIS A 75 12.62 12.46 -2.98
C HIS A 75 12.49 11.18 -3.81
N LEU A 76 11.57 10.29 -3.40
CA LEU A 76 11.23 9.08 -4.13
C LEU A 76 9.71 8.98 -4.35
N ASN A 77 9.29 8.93 -5.61
CA ASN A 77 7.89 8.72 -5.98
C ASN A 77 7.66 7.31 -6.55
N LEU A 78 6.85 6.52 -5.85
CA LEU A 78 6.41 5.17 -6.24
C LEU A 78 4.90 5.09 -6.47
N ALA A 79 4.21 6.22 -6.52
CA ALA A 79 2.77 6.26 -6.64
C ALA A 79 2.26 5.52 -7.88
N GLU A 80 1.07 4.94 -7.82
CA GLU A 80 0.41 4.30 -8.98
C GLU A 80 1.17 3.08 -9.56
N THR A 81 2.10 2.50 -8.79
CA THR A 81 2.81 1.25 -9.12
C THR A 81 2.21 0.03 -8.41
N GLU A 82 2.63 -1.17 -8.78
CA GLU A 82 2.23 -2.42 -8.11
C GLU A 82 3.12 -2.79 -6.91
N ILE A 83 3.92 -1.84 -6.39
CA ILE A 83 4.95 -2.14 -5.40
C ILE A 83 4.34 -2.73 -4.13
N SER A 84 4.91 -3.82 -3.65
CA SER A 84 4.55 -4.43 -2.37
C SER A 84 5.75 -4.67 -1.46
N SER A 85 6.97 -4.58 -2.00
CA SER A 85 8.23 -4.67 -1.25
C SER A 85 9.08 -3.44 -1.51
N LEU A 86 9.54 -2.80 -0.44
CA LEU A 86 10.33 -1.57 -0.49
C LEU A 86 11.85 -1.82 -0.58
N GLY A 87 12.30 -3.08 -0.60
CA GLY A 87 13.72 -3.42 -0.71
C GLY A 87 14.58 -2.74 0.35
N LYS A 88 15.72 -2.17 -0.05
CA LYS A 88 16.70 -1.51 0.82
C LYS A 88 16.43 -0.02 1.04
N ILE A 89 15.16 0.40 1.10
CA ILE A 89 14.78 1.81 1.24
C ILE A 89 15.35 2.46 2.53
N SER A 90 15.51 1.70 3.61
CA SER A 90 16.16 2.16 4.86
C SER A 90 17.62 2.58 4.69
N GLN A 91 18.27 2.21 3.59
CA GLN A 91 19.65 2.60 3.26
C GLN A 91 19.74 3.95 2.56
N LEU A 92 18.64 4.68 2.40
CA LEU A 92 18.62 6.03 1.84
C LEU A 92 18.75 7.06 2.98
N PRO A 93 19.97 7.57 3.27
CA PRO A 93 20.20 8.38 4.47
C PRO A 93 19.60 9.78 4.35
N GLN A 94 19.36 10.28 3.14
CA GLN A 94 18.82 11.61 2.88
C GLN A 94 17.35 11.63 2.47
N LEU A 95 16.65 10.48 2.50
CA LEU A 95 15.26 10.40 2.05
C LEU A 95 14.36 11.24 2.96
N LYS A 96 13.71 12.26 2.38
CA LYS A 96 12.79 13.18 3.07
C LYS A 96 11.34 13.02 2.64
N TYR A 97 11.11 12.72 1.38
CA TYR A 97 9.78 12.58 0.80
C TYR A 97 9.64 11.22 0.12
N LEU A 98 8.63 10.47 0.55
CA LEU A 98 8.27 9.19 -0.04
C LEU A 98 6.77 9.16 -0.36
N SER A 99 6.45 8.87 -1.62
CA SER A 99 5.08 8.60 -2.04
C SER A 99 4.91 7.12 -2.40
N LEU A 100 4.03 6.44 -1.68
CA LEU A 100 3.59 5.05 -1.89
C LEU A 100 2.10 4.99 -2.28
N ARG A 101 1.52 6.13 -2.69
CA ARG A 101 0.10 6.26 -2.97
C ARG A 101 -0.38 5.25 -4.02
N ASN A 102 -1.50 4.60 -3.77
CA ASN A 102 -2.09 3.62 -4.68
C ASN A 102 -1.12 2.48 -5.08
N THR A 103 -0.36 1.98 -4.11
CA THR A 103 0.50 0.79 -4.26
C THR A 103 -0.06 -0.42 -3.50
N ARG A 104 0.66 -1.54 -3.52
CA ARG A 104 0.31 -2.77 -2.78
C ARG A 104 1.15 -2.97 -1.51
N VAL A 105 1.78 -1.90 -1.01
CA VAL A 105 2.52 -1.93 0.26
C VAL A 105 1.55 -2.23 1.39
N HIS A 106 1.95 -3.15 2.27
CA HIS A 106 1.21 -3.55 3.47
C HIS A 106 2.08 -3.52 4.72
N ASP A 107 3.40 -3.54 4.57
CA ASP A 107 4.40 -3.52 5.64
C ASP A 107 5.27 -2.27 5.52
N LEU A 108 5.39 -1.54 6.63
CA LEU A 108 6.20 -0.33 6.77
C LEU A 108 7.50 -0.56 7.54
N ALA A 109 7.76 -1.78 8.05
CA ALA A 109 9.00 -2.11 8.74
C ALA A 109 10.27 -1.75 7.93
N PRO A 110 10.31 -1.87 6.59
CA PRO A 110 11.48 -1.44 5.81
C PRO A 110 11.78 0.07 5.87
N LEU A 111 10.86 0.92 6.36
CA LEU A 111 11.11 2.36 6.54
C LEU A 111 11.86 2.67 7.85
N VAL A 112 11.94 1.71 8.78
CA VAL A 112 12.69 1.90 10.03
C VAL A 112 14.17 2.09 9.67
N GLY A 113 14.72 3.23 10.10
CA GLY A 113 16.09 3.66 9.75
C GLY A 113 16.15 4.84 8.78
N ASN A 114 15.04 5.22 8.13
CA ASN A 114 14.95 6.47 7.37
C ASN A 114 14.77 7.68 8.30
N ASP A 115 15.78 7.96 9.13
CA ASP A 115 15.75 8.97 10.20
C ASP A 115 15.55 10.43 9.74
N ASN A 116 15.56 10.68 8.42
CA ASN A 116 15.32 11.98 7.80
C ASN A 116 13.99 12.05 7.01
N LEU A 117 13.17 11.00 7.02
CA LEU A 117 11.88 11.00 6.33
C LEU A 117 10.92 11.99 7.02
N GLU A 118 10.56 13.06 6.33
CA GLU A 118 9.72 14.16 6.83
C GLU A 118 8.25 13.98 6.38
N PHE A 119 8.04 13.48 5.15
CA PHE A 119 6.73 13.29 4.54
C PHE A 119 6.57 11.88 3.97
N LEU A 120 5.46 11.23 4.30
CA LEU A 120 5.06 9.92 3.79
C LEU A 120 3.61 9.92 3.29
N ASP A 121 3.39 9.60 2.01
CA ASP A 121 2.04 9.31 1.47
C ASP A 121 1.86 7.80 1.31
N ILE A 122 0.97 7.21 2.10
CA ILE A 122 0.54 5.80 2.00
C ILE A 122 -0.96 5.70 1.71
N GLY A 123 -1.55 6.73 1.11
CA GLY A 123 -2.96 6.74 0.75
C GLY A 123 -3.29 5.66 -0.28
N LYS A 124 -4.44 5.00 -0.12
CA LYS A 124 -4.88 3.87 -0.97
C LYS A 124 -3.87 2.71 -1.02
N THR A 125 -3.19 2.43 0.09
CA THR A 125 -2.33 1.24 0.22
C THR A 125 -3.04 0.12 0.99
N LEU A 126 -2.33 -0.97 1.25
CA LEU A 126 -2.81 -2.10 2.06
C LEU A 126 -2.21 -2.08 3.47
N VAL A 127 -1.59 -0.97 3.88
CA VAL A 127 -0.98 -0.82 5.20
C VAL A 127 -2.06 -0.83 6.27
N GLN A 128 -1.91 -1.72 7.24
CA GLN A 128 -2.83 -1.81 8.38
C GLN A 128 -2.20 -1.40 9.71
N ASP A 129 -0.88 -1.55 9.84
CA ASP A 129 -0.11 -1.26 11.04
C ASP A 129 0.76 -0.03 10.83
N LEU A 130 0.64 0.95 11.73
CA LEU A 130 1.41 2.19 11.73
C LEU A 130 2.53 2.18 12.77
N GLU A 131 2.73 1.10 13.54
CA GLU A 131 3.77 1.00 14.57
C GLU A 131 5.17 1.37 14.07
N PRO A 132 5.62 0.95 12.86
CA PRO A 132 6.95 1.30 12.35
C PRO A 132 7.18 2.81 12.25
N LEU A 133 6.13 3.61 12.03
CA LEU A 133 6.23 5.07 11.90
C LEU A 133 6.64 5.75 13.22
N THR A 134 6.39 5.12 14.37
CA THR A 134 6.77 5.64 15.68
C THR A 134 8.29 5.70 15.88
N GLN A 135 9.05 4.94 15.09
CA GLN A 135 10.51 4.87 15.15
C GLN A 135 11.19 5.92 14.26
N ILE A 136 10.46 6.53 13.32
CA ILE A 136 10.99 7.52 12.38
C ILE A 136 10.99 8.90 13.06
N ARG A 137 12.18 9.34 13.49
CA ARG A 137 12.32 10.50 14.39
C ARG A 137 11.96 11.83 13.75
N SER A 138 12.09 11.95 12.43
CA SER A 138 11.85 13.14 11.63
C SER A 138 10.42 13.25 11.08
N LEU A 139 9.58 12.22 11.23
CA LEU A 139 8.31 12.15 10.52
C LEU A 139 7.34 13.22 11.01
N GLU A 140 7.03 14.16 10.12
CA GLU A 140 6.21 15.34 10.41
C GLU A 140 4.84 15.26 9.74
N ARG A 141 4.75 14.61 8.58
CA ARG A 141 3.54 14.62 7.75
C ARG A 141 3.25 13.22 7.21
N VAL A 142 2.03 12.73 7.45
CA VAL A 142 1.59 11.42 6.96
C VAL A 142 0.24 11.52 6.26
N ASP A 143 0.14 11.06 5.01
CA ASP A 143 -1.13 10.85 4.32
C ASP A 143 -1.52 9.37 4.37
N ILE A 144 -2.64 9.05 5.04
CA ILE A 144 -3.22 7.71 5.08
C ILE A 144 -4.60 7.67 4.42
N GLY A 145 -4.92 8.66 3.59
CA GLY A 145 -6.23 8.81 3.00
C GLY A 145 -6.66 7.59 2.19
N SER A 146 -7.90 7.14 2.40
CA SER A 146 -8.44 5.92 1.78
C SER A 146 -7.65 4.64 2.08
N THR A 147 -7.01 4.57 3.25
CA THR A 147 -6.35 3.36 3.78
C THR A 147 -7.13 2.81 4.99
N GLU A 148 -7.15 1.48 5.14
CA GLU A 148 -7.83 0.78 6.23
C GLU A 148 -6.79 0.34 7.27
N ILE A 149 -6.85 0.85 8.50
CA ILE A 149 -5.85 0.56 9.54
C ILE A 149 -6.45 -0.24 10.71
N LEU A 150 -5.61 -0.94 11.47
CA LEU A 150 -6.05 -1.64 12.67
C LEU A 150 -6.46 -0.64 13.77
N THR A 151 -5.64 0.39 13.97
CA THR A 151 -5.82 1.39 15.03
C THR A 151 -5.07 2.68 14.70
N LEU A 152 -5.57 3.81 15.21
CA LEU A 152 -4.85 5.10 15.21
C LEU A 152 -3.86 5.26 16.37
N GLU A 153 -3.78 4.32 17.32
CA GLU A 153 -2.93 4.45 18.50
C GLU A 153 -1.48 4.83 18.17
N PRO A 154 -0.78 4.19 17.21
CA PRO A 154 0.62 4.50 16.92
C PRO A 154 0.80 5.94 16.43
N ALA A 155 -0.18 6.48 15.69
CA ALA A 155 -0.14 7.86 15.21
C ALA A 155 -0.12 8.88 16.36
N THR A 156 -0.66 8.54 17.53
CA THR A 156 -0.60 9.38 18.74
C THR A 156 0.78 9.40 19.41
N ARG A 157 1.68 8.50 19.01
CA ARG A 157 3.05 8.37 19.54
C ARG A 157 4.13 8.91 18.60
N ILE A 158 3.78 9.33 17.38
CA ILE A 158 4.73 9.92 16.44
C ILE A 158 5.11 11.32 16.94
N ARG A 159 6.34 11.45 17.46
CA ARG A 159 6.76 12.60 18.29
C ARG A 159 6.74 13.95 17.58
N ARG A 160 6.97 13.99 16.27
CA ARG A 160 7.06 15.21 15.46
C ARG A 160 5.86 15.41 14.53
N LEU A 161 4.83 14.58 14.63
CA LEU A 161 3.70 14.63 13.70
C LEU A 161 2.97 15.99 13.82
N ILE A 162 3.07 16.80 12.77
CA ILE A 162 2.37 18.08 12.66
C ILE A 162 1.13 18.00 11.80
N TRP A 163 1.11 17.07 10.83
CA TRP A 163 0.01 16.93 9.89
C TRP A 163 -0.32 15.46 9.60
N ILE A 164 -1.61 15.14 9.56
CA ILE A 164 -2.08 13.84 9.11
C ILE A 164 -3.37 13.94 8.31
N ASN A 165 -3.41 13.26 7.15
CA ASN A 165 -4.61 13.12 6.34
C ASN A 165 -5.29 11.77 6.59
N LEU A 166 -6.51 11.81 7.11
CA LEU A 166 -7.39 10.68 7.37
C LEU A 166 -8.60 10.61 6.40
N HIS A 167 -8.61 11.40 5.32
CA HIS A 167 -9.73 11.47 4.38
C HIS A 167 -10.10 10.09 3.85
N ARG A 168 -11.35 9.66 4.10
CA ARG A 168 -11.87 8.34 3.70
C ARG A 168 -11.09 7.13 4.25
N SER A 169 -10.27 7.32 5.28
CA SER A 169 -9.66 6.22 6.03
C SER A 169 -10.54 5.80 7.20
N TYR A 170 -10.30 4.62 7.77
CA TYR A 170 -10.99 4.13 8.97
C TYR A 170 -10.12 3.15 9.76
N ALA A 171 -10.41 3.00 11.06
CA ALA A 171 -9.70 2.08 11.96
C ALA A 171 -10.61 0.97 12.50
N HIS A 172 -10.09 -0.27 12.60
CA HIS A 172 -10.87 -1.44 13.02
C HIS A 172 -11.16 -1.52 14.52
N ASP A 173 -10.34 -0.88 15.37
CA ASP A 173 -10.53 -0.79 16.83
C ASP A 173 -11.62 0.20 17.27
N GLY A 174 -12.27 0.89 16.32
CA GLY A 174 -13.26 1.92 16.60
C GLY A 174 -12.64 3.18 17.21
N SER A 175 -11.43 3.56 16.77
CA SER A 175 -10.48 4.56 17.29
C SER A 175 -10.99 5.99 17.60
N ARG A 176 -12.14 6.18 18.25
CA ARG A 176 -12.62 7.52 18.63
C ARG A 176 -11.70 8.17 19.66
N LYS A 177 -11.32 7.43 20.70
CA LYS A 177 -10.41 7.93 21.74
C LYS A 177 -9.02 8.30 21.19
N HIS A 178 -8.46 7.45 20.31
CA HIS A 178 -7.17 7.74 19.66
C HIS A 178 -7.28 8.91 18.69
N TYR A 179 -8.39 9.02 17.96
CA TYR A 179 -8.68 10.19 17.12
C TYR A 179 -8.78 11.49 17.94
N ASP A 180 -9.53 11.47 19.05
CA ASP A 180 -9.68 12.64 19.93
C ASP A 180 -8.30 13.07 20.49
N ARG A 181 -7.50 12.11 20.97
CA ARG A 181 -6.11 12.36 21.40
C ARG A 181 -5.26 12.95 20.28
N LEU A 182 -5.32 12.37 19.09
CA LEU A 182 -4.56 12.83 17.94
C LEU A 182 -4.96 14.27 17.56
N PHE A 183 -6.24 14.62 17.64
CA PHE A 183 -6.73 15.98 17.42
C PHE A 183 -6.24 16.99 18.47
N GLU A 184 -5.96 16.54 19.70
CA GLU A 184 -5.37 17.37 20.75
C GLU A 184 -3.86 17.57 20.56
N THR A 185 -3.15 16.55 20.04
CA THR A 185 -1.68 16.55 19.99
C THR A 185 -1.09 16.94 18.64
N VAL A 186 -1.84 16.79 17.54
CA VAL A 186 -1.37 17.05 16.18
C VAL A 186 -2.01 18.36 15.66
N PRO A 187 -1.20 19.39 15.35
CA PRO A 187 -1.67 20.68 14.86
C PRO A 187 -2.66 20.63 13.68
N GLU A 188 -2.38 19.79 12.68
CA GLU A 188 -3.16 19.75 11.44
C GLU A 188 -3.71 18.34 11.15
N VAL A 189 -4.90 18.03 11.65
CA VAL A 189 -5.59 16.77 11.34
C VAL A 189 -6.61 17.00 10.23
N PHE A 190 -6.28 16.60 9.00
CA PHE A 190 -7.21 16.64 7.88
C PHE A 190 -8.02 15.34 7.82
N ASN A 191 -9.24 15.36 8.33
CA ASN A 191 -10.01 14.13 8.61
C ASN A 191 -11.07 13.76 7.58
N GLY A 192 -11.45 14.69 6.69
CA GLY A 192 -12.66 14.54 5.86
C GLY A 192 -13.92 14.23 6.70
N SER A 193 -15.03 13.93 6.05
CA SER A 193 -16.28 13.55 6.73
C SER A 193 -16.26 12.12 7.32
N ALA A 194 -15.33 11.26 6.90
CA ALA A 194 -15.33 9.83 7.23
C ALA A 194 -15.00 9.52 8.69
N PHE A 195 -13.99 10.19 9.27
CA PHE A 195 -13.62 9.96 10.68
C PHE A 195 -14.59 10.62 11.67
N LYS A 196 -15.19 11.76 11.29
CA LYS A 196 -16.27 12.39 12.06
C LYS A 196 -17.54 11.54 12.14
N GLN A 197 -17.79 10.65 11.17
CA GLN A 197 -18.99 9.81 11.12
C GLN A 197 -18.86 8.49 11.90
N ASN A 198 -17.71 8.16 12.52
CA ASN A 198 -17.54 6.94 13.31
C ASN A 198 -17.99 5.69 12.52
N TYR A 199 -17.39 5.40 11.36
CA TYR A 199 -17.68 4.12 10.70
C TYR A 199 -17.04 2.97 11.47
N VAL A 200 -17.72 2.55 12.54
CA VAL A 200 -17.65 1.21 13.10
C VAL A 200 -18.59 0.39 12.23
N PRO A 201 -18.12 -0.54 11.38
CA PRO A 201 -19.02 -1.57 10.93
C PRO A 201 -19.48 -2.30 12.18
N ALA A 202 -20.73 -2.08 12.60
CA ALA A 202 -21.32 -2.78 13.74
C ALA A 202 -21.03 -4.28 13.63
N PRO A 203 -20.99 -5.06 14.72
CA PRO A 203 -20.87 -6.52 14.65
C PRO A 203 -21.80 -7.14 13.60
N LEU A 204 -22.98 -6.54 13.40
CA LEU A 204 -23.93 -6.85 12.33
C LEU A 204 -23.41 -6.59 10.91
N TYR A 205 -22.66 -5.52 10.64
CA TYR A 205 -22.00 -5.31 9.34
C TYR A 205 -20.89 -6.32 9.11
N LEU A 206 -20.06 -6.61 10.12
CA LEU A 206 -19.01 -7.64 9.99
C LEU A 206 -19.64 -9.00 9.70
N LEU A 207 -20.70 -9.36 10.43
CA LEU A 207 -21.49 -10.56 10.20
C LEU A 207 -22.14 -10.56 8.81
N LYS A 208 -22.79 -9.46 8.41
CA LYS A 208 -23.39 -9.27 7.07
C LYS A 208 -22.36 -9.49 5.97
N THR A 209 -21.14 -8.97 6.16
CA THR A 209 -20.04 -9.08 5.21
C THR A 209 -19.49 -10.50 5.17
N GLN A 210 -19.30 -11.15 6.32
CA GLN A 210 -18.88 -12.55 6.40
C GLN A 210 -19.92 -13.48 5.76
N LEU A 211 -21.20 -13.28 6.03
CA LEU A 211 -22.30 -14.06 5.45
C LEU A 211 -22.42 -13.84 3.94
N ASN A 212 -22.30 -12.60 3.45
CA ASN A 212 -22.30 -12.33 2.02
C ASN A 212 -21.08 -12.96 1.32
N ARG A 213 -19.89 -12.91 1.93
CA ARG A 213 -18.67 -13.58 1.40
C ARG A 213 -18.82 -15.11 1.41
N LEU A 214 -19.44 -15.67 2.44
CA LEU A 214 -19.74 -17.10 2.53
C LEU A 214 -20.74 -17.51 1.45
N ALA A 215 -21.82 -16.74 1.27
CA ALA A 215 -22.80 -16.96 0.21
C ALA A 215 -22.15 -16.91 -1.18
N ASP A 216 -21.30 -15.93 -1.46
CA ASP A 216 -20.55 -15.83 -2.72
C ASP A 216 -19.64 -17.07 -2.94
N ARG A 217 -18.96 -17.57 -1.90
CA ARG A 217 -18.14 -18.80 -1.97
C ARG A 217 -18.96 -20.07 -2.23
N LEU A 218 -20.20 -20.07 -1.78
CA LEU A 218 -21.12 -21.20 -1.91
C LEU A 218 -22.07 -21.06 -3.10
N TYR A 219 -21.91 -20.03 -3.94
CA TYR A 219 -22.80 -19.68 -5.05
C TYR A 219 -24.28 -19.54 -4.63
N LEU A 220 -24.52 -19.04 -3.41
CA LEU A 220 -25.85 -18.80 -2.86
C LEU A 220 -26.29 -17.34 -3.07
N PRO A 221 -27.61 -17.07 -3.12
CA PRO A 221 -28.13 -15.71 -3.11
C PRO A 221 -27.64 -14.97 -1.87
N ARG A 222 -27.19 -13.73 -2.05
CA ARG A 222 -26.70 -12.94 -0.92
C ARG A 222 -27.83 -12.71 0.08
N PRO A 223 -27.65 -13.05 1.37
CA PRO A 223 -28.66 -12.83 2.38
C PRO A 223 -28.95 -11.34 2.60
N PHE A 224 -28.04 -10.45 2.20
CA PHE A 224 -28.28 -9.03 2.26
C PHE A 224 -27.79 -8.26 1.02
N PRO A 225 -28.62 -7.35 0.48
CA PRO A 225 -28.25 -6.51 -0.67
C PRO A 225 -27.19 -5.46 -0.29
N ARG A 226 -26.42 -5.03 -1.30
CA ARG A 226 -25.52 -3.86 -1.19
C ARG A 226 -26.38 -2.59 -1.06
N PRO A 227 -25.95 -1.58 -0.29
CA PRO A 227 -26.60 -0.27 -0.31
C PRO A 227 -26.56 0.33 -1.73
#